data_AF-A0A317L702-F1
#
_entry.id   AF-A0A317L702-F1
#
_cell.length_a   1.000
_cell.length_b   1.000
_cell.length_c   1.000
_cell.angle_alpha   90.00
_cell.angle_beta   90.00
_cell.angle_gamma   90.00
#
_symmetry.space_group_name_H-M   'P 1'
#
loop_
_entity.id
_entity.type
_entity.pdbx_description
1 polymer ?
#
loop_
_entity_poly.entity_id
_entity_poly.type
_entity_poly.pdbx_seq_one_letter_code
_entity_poly.pdbx_strand_id
1 'polypeptide(L)'
;MEVVAKELCYKNLYSTILKALKILETYESGDVKLKFTRLCFMLILTFILTSTGVTVLAIEDNENTSSNPSLNFKSSKTNEFSEVNNESISSKNVDIDTLIKKTNDLNPTYQSITSQILNDSYEPNNTMETSTPILFGQELNANIGDAEDVDWYQIDLTAGTDVAFLLKNIPSDADYDLYIFDPDLNYALSENIGNADEKLYLNINTTGTWYIAIMPYNSYNAEENYQLFVGDAWLQDSFSVDTGMGFNYSQNNVGTILPYQILDLIEEPGIPDSARVTGIRFYTASSLGRWGNQTDFIYSAQSGEWYQTNPGLNVILGLPPEDENPLFVKQQWAITSSIETLFQVTGYYSPGVTFDYKYLRD
;
A
#
# COMPACT_ATOMS: atom_id res chain seq x y z
N MET A 1 18.14 48.72 -20.57
CA MET A 1 16.65 48.66 -20.66
C MET A 1 16.04 47.67 -19.67
N GLU A 2 16.66 46.52 -19.43
CA GLU A 2 16.12 45.47 -18.54
C GLU A 2 16.08 45.86 -17.03
N VAL A 3 17.06 46.62 -16.56
CA VAL A 3 17.09 47.13 -15.16
C VAL A 3 15.97 48.15 -14.91
N VAL A 4 15.68 49.01 -15.89
CA VAL A 4 14.60 50.02 -15.80
C VAL A 4 13.22 49.36 -15.87
N ALA A 5 13.07 48.28 -16.65
CA ALA A 5 11.83 47.50 -16.72
C ALA A 5 11.53 46.72 -15.43
N LYS A 6 12.56 46.15 -14.78
CA LYS A 6 12.42 45.49 -13.47
C LYS A 6 12.05 46.47 -12.36
N GLU A 7 12.64 47.67 -12.36
CA GLU A 7 12.31 48.72 -11.38
C GLU A 7 10.86 49.25 -11.55
N LEU A 8 10.39 49.37 -12.79
CA LEU A 8 9.02 49.81 -13.09
C LEU A 8 7.98 48.75 -12.71
N CYS A 9 8.30 47.47 -12.90
CA CYS A 9 7.44 46.35 -12.53
C CYS A 9 7.31 46.22 -11.00
N TYR A 10 8.42 46.38 -10.26
CA TYR A 10 8.41 46.37 -8.79
C TYR A 10 7.63 47.56 -8.19
N LYS A 11 7.78 48.77 -8.74
CA LYS A 11 7.05 49.96 -8.27
C LYS A 11 5.54 49.84 -8.51
N ASN A 12 5.11 49.27 -9.64
CA ASN A 12 3.70 49.06 -9.94
C ASN A 12 3.06 47.97 -9.07
N LEU A 13 3.79 46.88 -8.80
CA LEU A 13 3.32 45.81 -7.91
C LEU A 13 3.20 46.30 -6.46
N TYR A 14 4.22 47.02 -5.97
CA TYR A 14 4.21 47.61 -4.62
C TYR A 14 3.07 48.63 -4.43
N SER A 15 2.83 49.50 -5.42
CA SER A 15 1.70 50.44 -5.40
C SER A 15 0.34 49.73 -5.37
N THR A 16 0.21 48.61 -6.08
CA THR A 16 -1.03 47.83 -6.13
C THR A 16 -1.29 47.10 -4.81
N ILE A 17 -0.24 46.55 -4.18
CA ILE A 17 -0.32 45.90 -2.86
C ILE A 17 -0.68 46.91 -1.76
N LEU A 18 -0.09 48.11 -1.77
CA LEU A 18 -0.44 49.18 -0.83
C LEU A 18 -1.88 49.66 -0.98
N LYS A 19 -2.41 49.74 -2.21
CA LYS A 19 -3.82 50.05 -2.46
C LYS A 19 -4.75 48.95 -1.94
N ALA A 20 -4.39 47.68 -2.14
CA ALA A 20 -5.14 46.55 -1.62
C ALA A 20 -5.14 46.50 -0.07
N LEU A 21 -4.00 46.79 0.56
CA LEU A 21 -3.89 46.87 2.03
C LEU A 21 -4.74 48.01 2.62
N LYS A 22 -4.83 49.15 1.93
CA LYS A 22 -5.68 50.27 2.37
C LYS A 22 -7.18 49.96 2.24
N ILE A 23 -7.57 49.13 1.28
CA ILE A 23 -8.95 48.65 1.14
C ILE A 23 -9.28 47.65 2.27
N LEU A 24 -8.33 46.83 2.69
CA LEU A 24 -8.48 45.89 3.82
C LEU A 24 -8.73 46.58 5.16
N GLU A 25 -8.23 47.81 5.37
CA GLU A 25 -8.51 48.59 6.58
C GLU A 25 -10.00 49.00 6.71
N THR A 26 -10.76 48.99 5.61
CA THR A 26 -12.19 49.38 5.60
C THR A 26 -13.17 48.24 5.85
N TYR A 27 -12.70 46.99 5.96
CA TYR A 27 -13.55 45.82 6.26
C TYR A 27 -13.52 45.48 7.76
N GLU A 28 -14.72 45.41 8.38
CA GLU A 28 -14.90 45.19 9.83
C GLU A 28 -14.93 43.71 10.28
N SER A 29 -15.06 42.73 9.36
CA SER A 29 -15.11 41.31 9.74
C SER A 29 -13.75 40.60 9.62
N GLY A 30 -13.30 39.97 10.71
CA GLY A 30 -11.96 39.37 10.84
C GLY A 30 -11.69 38.20 9.90
N ASP A 31 -12.72 37.42 9.55
CA ASP A 31 -12.56 36.21 8.73
C ASP A 31 -12.27 36.50 7.25
N VAL A 32 -12.88 37.55 6.70
CA VAL A 32 -12.62 37.96 5.31
C VAL A 32 -11.22 38.56 5.20
N LYS A 33 -10.81 39.32 6.22
CA LYS A 33 -9.47 39.90 6.33
C LYS A 33 -8.38 38.81 6.38
N LEU A 34 -8.61 37.73 7.13
CA LEU A 34 -7.67 36.61 7.27
C LEU A 34 -7.53 35.78 5.98
N LYS A 35 -8.64 35.48 5.29
CA LYS A 35 -8.63 34.74 4.02
C LYS A 35 -7.93 35.53 2.90
N PHE A 36 -8.17 36.84 2.83
CA PHE A 36 -7.52 37.69 1.83
C PHE A 36 -6.03 37.92 2.12
N THR A 37 -5.64 38.04 3.39
CA THR A 37 -4.22 38.13 3.79
C THR A 37 -3.45 36.87 3.42
N ARG A 38 -4.05 35.68 3.59
CA ARG A 38 -3.47 34.39 3.17
C ARG A 38 -3.29 34.30 1.65
N LEU A 39 -4.24 34.81 0.86
CA LEU A 39 -4.15 34.83 -0.60
C LEU A 39 -3.03 35.77 -1.10
N CYS A 40 -2.88 36.95 -0.48
CA CYS A 40 -1.78 37.87 -0.79
C CYS A 40 -0.41 37.27 -0.42
N PHE A 41 -0.32 36.56 0.70
CA PHE A 41 0.92 35.91 1.15
C PHE A 41 1.31 34.77 0.21
N MET A 42 0.34 33.96 -0.26
CA MET A 42 0.55 32.94 -1.29
C MET A 42 1.12 33.55 -2.57
N LEU A 43 0.52 34.62 -3.09
CA LEU A 43 0.97 35.27 -4.33
C LEU A 43 2.38 35.88 -4.21
N ILE A 44 2.74 36.42 -3.04
CA ILE A 44 4.09 36.93 -2.77
C ILE A 44 5.10 35.77 -2.70
N LEU A 45 4.72 34.65 -2.08
CA LEU A 45 5.58 33.47 -1.95
C LEU A 45 5.84 32.81 -3.32
N THR A 46 4.82 32.70 -4.17
CA THR A 46 4.97 32.17 -5.54
C THR A 46 5.89 33.06 -6.39
N PHE A 47 5.84 34.38 -6.21
CA PHE A 47 6.68 35.31 -6.98
C PHE A 47 8.15 35.28 -6.52
N ILE A 48 8.40 35.14 -5.21
CA ILE A 48 9.76 34.98 -4.66
C ILE A 48 10.40 33.68 -5.17
N LEU A 49 9.64 32.59 -5.23
CA LEU A 49 10.10 31.28 -5.71
C LEU A 49 10.42 31.24 -7.22
N THR A 50 9.83 32.12 -8.03
CA THR A 50 10.12 32.20 -9.48
C THR A 50 11.28 33.15 -9.85
N SER A 51 11.92 33.81 -8.88
CA SER A 51 12.82 34.94 -9.16
C SER A 51 14.33 34.65 -9.14
N THR A 52 14.77 33.40 -9.01
CA THR A 52 16.20 33.05 -9.13
C THR A 52 16.45 31.93 -10.13
N GLY A 53 16.71 32.35 -11.38
CA GLY A 53 17.82 31.84 -12.19
C GLY A 53 17.64 30.52 -12.94
N VAL A 54 16.94 30.55 -14.08
CA VAL A 54 17.28 29.66 -15.20
C VAL A 54 18.13 30.46 -16.18
N THR A 55 19.39 30.07 -16.38
CA THR A 55 20.17 30.46 -17.57
C THR A 55 20.05 29.35 -18.59
N VAL A 56 19.24 29.55 -19.63
CA VAL A 56 19.31 28.75 -20.86
C VAL A 56 20.36 29.40 -21.75
N LEU A 57 21.52 28.77 -21.88
CA LEU A 57 22.45 29.02 -22.99
C LEU A 57 22.05 28.08 -24.12
N ALA A 58 21.62 28.64 -25.25
CA ALA A 58 21.48 27.90 -26.49
C ALA A 58 22.89 27.61 -27.04
N ILE A 59 23.20 26.34 -27.27
CA ILE A 59 24.33 25.90 -28.09
C ILE A 59 23.72 25.10 -29.24
N GLU A 60 23.95 25.58 -30.47
CA GLU A 60 23.57 24.92 -31.72
C GLU A 60 24.41 23.65 -31.96
N ASP A 61 23.80 22.74 -32.72
CA ASP A 61 24.18 21.36 -32.98
C ASP A 61 25.68 21.09 -33.21
N ASN A 62 26.15 20.02 -32.57
CA ASN A 62 27.14 19.15 -33.20
C ASN A 62 26.80 17.70 -32.84
N GLU A 63 26.41 16.92 -33.86
CA GLU A 63 26.19 15.48 -33.75
C GLU A 63 27.46 14.82 -33.20
N ASN A 64 27.39 14.39 -31.94
CA ASN A 64 28.22 13.30 -31.48
C ASN A 64 27.41 12.48 -30.48
N THR A 65 27.08 11.27 -30.92
CA THR A 65 26.33 10.24 -30.21
C THR A 65 26.82 10.06 -28.77
N SER A 66 26.02 10.52 -27.81
CA SER A 66 26.10 10.07 -26.42
C SER A 66 24.70 9.61 -26.03
N SER A 67 24.53 8.30 -26.01
CA SER A 67 23.33 7.63 -25.52
C SER A 67 23.12 7.98 -24.05
N ASN A 68 22.14 8.83 -23.76
CA ASN A 68 21.50 8.81 -22.45
C ASN A 68 20.85 7.42 -22.31
N PRO A 69 21.25 6.56 -21.36
CA PRO A 69 20.60 5.28 -21.20
C PRO A 69 19.16 5.56 -20.75
N SER A 70 18.19 5.25 -21.62
CA SER A 70 16.81 5.07 -21.20
C SER A 70 16.80 3.95 -20.16
N LEU A 71 16.63 4.31 -18.90
CA LEU A 71 16.53 3.38 -17.79
C LEU A 71 15.18 2.68 -17.86
N ASN A 72 15.17 1.48 -18.45
CA ASN A 72 14.03 0.59 -18.44
C ASN A 72 13.97 -0.15 -17.10
N PHE A 73 13.50 0.53 -16.05
CA PHE A 73 13.15 -0.17 -14.82
C PHE A 73 11.90 -1.01 -15.05
N LYS A 74 11.95 -2.28 -14.62
CA LYS A 74 10.75 -3.12 -14.53
C LYS A 74 10.12 -2.89 -13.16
N SER A 75 8.86 -2.49 -13.14
CA SER A 75 7.99 -2.69 -11.98
C SER A 75 7.08 -3.88 -12.30
N SER A 76 6.80 -4.74 -11.32
CA SER A 76 5.61 -5.59 -11.45
C SER A 76 4.41 -4.67 -11.55
N LYS A 77 3.77 -4.65 -12.73
CA LYS A 77 2.41 -4.14 -12.86
C LYS A 77 1.48 -5.23 -12.37
N THR A 78 1.32 -5.36 -11.06
CA THR A 78 0.14 -6.00 -10.51
C THR A 78 -0.54 -4.95 -9.64
N ASN A 79 -1.65 -4.42 -10.15
CA ASN A 79 -2.62 -3.68 -9.34
C ASN A 79 -3.30 -4.70 -8.40
N GLU A 80 -2.58 -5.30 -7.46
CA GLU A 80 -3.15 -6.11 -6.37
C GLU A 80 -3.81 -5.21 -5.30
N PHE A 81 -4.51 -4.18 -5.77
CA PHE A 81 -5.40 -3.36 -4.95
C PHE A 81 -6.68 -2.97 -5.71
N SER A 82 -7.15 -3.90 -6.53
CA SER A 82 -8.58 -4.05 -6.80
C SER A 82 -9.28 -4.97 -5.80
N GLU A 83 -8.55 -5.61 -4.87
CA GLU A 83 -9.10 -6.70 -4.02
C GLU A 83 -9.59 -6.27 -2.64
N VAL A 84 -9.11 -5.14 -2.10
CA VAL A 84 -9.83 -4.47 -1.00
C VAL A 84 -10.96 -3.69 -1.66
N ASN A 85 -12.14 -4.30 -1.71
CA ASN A 85 -13.31 -3.66 -2.29
C ASN A 85 -13.63 -2.38 -1.50
N ASN A 86 -13.26 -1.23 -2.07
CA ASN A 86 -13.85 0.06 -1.76
C ASN A 86 -15.28 0.18 -2.34
N GLU A 87 -15.75 -0.85 -3.03
CA GLU A 87 -17.12 -0.90 -3.51
C GLU A 87 -18.08 -0.97 -2.34
N SER A 88 -19.01 -0.02 -2.34
CA SER A 88 -20.14 0.03 -1.43
C SER A 88 -20.82 -1.32 -1.48
N ILE A 89 -20.93 -1.97 -0.32
CA ILE A 89 -21.70 -3.20 -0.14
C ILE A 89 -23.04 -3.00 -0.87
N SER A 90 -23.30 -3.82 -1.89
CA SER A 90 -24.38 -3.56 -2.85
C SER A 90 -25.70 -3.42 -2.10
N SER A 91 -26.21 -2.19 -2.00
CA SER A 91 -27.48 -1.91 -1.34
C SER A 91 -28.62 -2.50 -2.16
N LYS A 92 -29.03 -3.72 -1.82
CA LYS A 92 -30.32 -4.29 -2.21
C LYS A 92 -30.80 -5.11 -1.04
N ASN A 93 -32.04 -4.85 -0.61
CA ASN A 93 -32.81 -5.76 0.24
C ASN A 93 -32.58 -7.19 -0.25
N VAL A 94 -31.74 -7.94 0.46
CA VAL A 94 -31.47 -9.34 0.15
C VAL A 94 -32.63 -10.12 0.70
N ASP A 95 -33.36 -10.78 -0.18
CA ASP A 95 -34.21 -11.88 0.23
C ASP A 95 -33.29 -13.09 0.41
N ILE A 96 -32.82 -13.31 1.64
CA ILE A 96 -31.90 -14.41 2.02
C ILE A 96 -32.50 -15.76 1.56
N ASP A 97 -33.83 -15.89 1.58
CA ASP A 97 -34.55 -17.05 1.06
C ASP A 97 -34.34 -17.27 -0.45
N THR A 98 -34.01 -16.22 -1.21
CA THR A 98 -33.75 -16.32 -2.66
C THR A 98 -32.33 -16.79 -2.97
N LEU A 99 -31.33 -16.47 -2.13
CA LEU A 99 -29.98 -17.05 -2.22
C LEU A 99 -30.03 -18.55 -1.87
N ILE A 100 -30.73 -18.89 -0.78
CA ILE A 100 -31.00 -20.27 -0.36
C ILE A 100 -31.88 -21.04 -1.38
N LYS A 101 -32.74 -20.37 -2.16
CA LYS A 101 -33.49 -21.04 -3.25
C LYS A 101 -32.68 -21.26 -4.52
N LYS A 102 -31.70 -20.40 -4.80
CA LYS A 102 -30.86 -20.53 -6.00
C LYS A 102 -29.98 -21.79 -5.94
N THR A 103 -29.60 -22.23 -4.74
CA THR A 103 -28.96 -23.53 -4.50
C THR A 103 -29.91 -24.71 -4.70
N ASN A 104 -31.18 -24.59 -4.34
CA ASN A 104 -32.20 -25.61 -4.59
C ASN A 104 -32.57 -25.80 -6.08
N ASP A 105 -32.30 -24.81 -6.94
CA ASP A 105 -32.53 -24.89 -8.40
C ASP A 105 -31.33 -25.50 -9.15
N LEU A 106 -30.17 -25.59 -8.52
CA LEU A 106 -29.13 -26.52 -8.96
C LEU A 106 -29.66 -27.91 -8.59
N ASN A 107 -29.64 -28.84 -9.54
CA ASN A 107 -30.02 -30.23 -9.29
C ASN A 107 -28.75 -31.08 -9.45
N PRO A 108 -27.80 -31.03 -8.51
CA PRO A 108 -26.58 -31.81 -8.60
C PRO A 108 -26.94 -33.26 -8.28
N THR A 109 -26.47 -34.17 -9.11
CA THR A 109 -26.51 -35.60 -8.82
C THR A 109 -25.51 -35.90 -7.70
N TYR A 110 -25.88 -35.62 -6.46
CA TYR A 110 -25.08 -35.99 -5.29
C TYR A 110 -25.11 -37.52 -5.15
N GLN A 111 -23.94 -38.16 -5.20
CA GLN A 111 -23.84 -39.56 -4.82
C GLN A 111 -23.91 -39.65 -3.30
N SER A 112 -25.04 -40.08 -2.75
CA SER A 112 -25.16 -40.39 -1.32
C SER A 112 -24.28 -41.60 -1.00
N ILE A 113 -23.07 -41.34 -0.52
CA ILE A 113 -22.25 -42.31 0.19
C ILE A 113 -22.53 -42.06 1.67
N THR A 114 -22.93 -43.09 2.41
CA THR A 114 -23.05 -43.01 3.87
C THR A 114 -21.65 -42.87 4.46
N SER A 115 -21.18 -41.63 4.52
CA SER A 115 -19.86 -41.21 4.97
C SER A 115 -19.88 -40.86 6.45
N GLN A 116 -18.73 -41.04 7.10
CA GLN A 116 -18.57 -40.72 8.52
C GLN A 116 -18.42 -39.21 8.67
N ILE A 117 -19.53 -38.51 8.94
CA ILE A 117 -19.54 -37.06 9.20
C ILE A 117 -18.51 -36.77 10.30
N LEU A 118 -17.56 -35.90 9.99
CA LEU A 118 -16.58 -35.42 10.96
C LEU A 118 -17.34 -34.56 11.99
N ASN A 119 -17.07 -34.78 13.27
CA ASN A 119 -17.77 -34.02 14.30
C ASN A 119 -17.44 -32.53 14.19
N ASP A 120 -18.40 -31.73 13.76
CA ASP A 120 -18.33 -30.28 13.81
C ASP A 120 -18.65 -29.77 15.22
N SER A 121 -17.76 -28.97 15.82
CA SER A 121 -17.99 -28.37 17.14
C SER A 121 -18.81 -27.08 17.11
N TYR A 122 -19.07 -26.54 15.93
CA TYR A 122 -19.76 -25.27 15.71
C TYR A 122 -21.25 -25.43 15.37
N GLU A 123 -21.72 -26.66 15.15
CA GLU A 123 -23.13 -26.98 14.93
C GLU A 123 -23.94 -27.04 16.25
N PRO A 124 -25.24 -26.68 16.25
CA PRO A 124 -26.05 -26.26 15.10
C PRO A 124 -25.85 -24.78 14.73
N ASN A 125 -25.55 -24.49 13.47
CA ASN A 125 -25.35 -23.13 12.93
C ASN A 125 -25.96 -22.91 11.53
N ASN A 126 -26.90 -23.76 11.13
CA ASN A 126 -27.54 -23.79 9.81
C ASN A 126 -28.37 -22.54 9.40
N THR A 127 -28.48 -21.51 10.24
CA THR A 127 -29.23 -20.27 10.00
C THR A 127 -28.54 -19.07 10.64
N MET A 128 -28.80 -17.86 10.12
CA MET A 128 -28.28 -16.62 10.71
C MET A 128 -28.66 -16.46 12.18
N GLU A 129 -29.90 -16.82 12.57
CA GLU A 129 -30.39 -16.76 13.95
C GLU A 129 -29.70 -17.75 14.89
N THR A 130 -29.19 -18.85 14.35
CA THR A 130 -28.43 -19.88 15.10
C THR A 130 -26.92 -19.75 14.88
N SER A 131 -26.45 -18.66 14.27
CA SER A 131 -25.05 -18.49 13.92
C SER A 131 -24.11 -18.63 15.12
N THR A 132 -22.97 -19.28 14.90
CA THR A 132 -22.02 -19.57 15.96
C THR A 132 -21.02 -18.41 16.15
N PRO A 133 -20.86 -17.86 17.36
CA PRO A 133 -19.87 -16.82 17.62
C PRO A 133 -18.44 -17.31 17.45
N ILE A 134 -17.62 -16.56 16.72
CA ILE A 134 -16.20 -16.86 16.50
C ILE A 134 -15.30 -15.77 17.10
N LEU A 135 -14.01 -16.10 17.25
CA LEU A 135 -13.03 -15.20 17.83
C LEU A 135 -12.16 -14.56 16.75
N PHE A 136 -11.99 -13.25 16.85
CA PHE A 136 -11.12 -12.48 15.96
C PHE A 136 -9.66 -12.98 16.04
N GLY A 137 -9.04 -13.17 14.88
CA GLY A 137 -7.66 -13.61 14.75
C GLY A 137 -7.42 -15.09 15.04
N GLN A 138 -8.46 -15.91 15.17
CA GLN A 138 -8.33 -17.36 15.35
C GLN A 138 -8.80 -18.11 14.11
N GLU A 139 -8.05 -19.16 13.77
CA GLU A 139 -8.45 -20.12 12.76
C GLU A 139 -9.39 -21.16 13.40
N LEU A 140 -10.47 -21.49 12.69
CA LEU A 140 -11.34 -22.61 13.03
C LEU A 140 -11.36 -23.64 11.91
N ASN A 141 -11.70 -24.88 12.26
CA ASN A 141 -11.88 -25.97 11.32
C ASN A 141 -13.29 -26.55 11.50
N ALA A 142 -14.03 -26.67 10.42
CA ALA A 142 -15.42 -27.10 10.36
C ALA A 142 -15.69 -27.81 9.03
N ASN A 143 -16.82 -28.50 8.88
CA ASN A 143 -17.16 -29.24 7.67
C ASN A 143 -18.61 -29.03 7.26
N ILE A 144 -18.86 -29.11 5.94
CA ILE A 144 -20.20 -29.10 5.37
C ILE A 144 -20.69 -30.55 5.32
N GLY A 145 -21.63 -30.89 6.21
CA GLY A 145 -22.12 -32.23 6.46
C GLY A 145 -23.04 -32.78 5.37
N ASP A 146 -23.79 -31.91 4.70
CA ASP A 146 -24.63 -32.25 3.54
C ASP A 146 -24.83 -31.07 2.57
N ALA A 147 -25.61 -31.29 1.49
CA ALA A 147 -25.81 -30.28 0.45
C ALA A 147 -26.71 -29.10 0.89
N GLU A 148 -27.45 -29.25 1.98
CA GLU A 148 -28.32 -28.21 2.55
C GLU A 148 -27.65 -27.50 3.74
N ASP A 149 -26.50 -28.00 4.21
CA ASP A 149 -25.74 -27.45 5.30
C ASP A 149 -25.12 -26.10 4.93
N VAL A 150 -25.53 -25.06 5.66
CA VAL A 150 -25.05 -23.69 5.52
C VAL A 150 -24.50 -23.24 6.86
N ASP A 151 -23.18 -23.17 6.95
CA ASP A 151 -22.51 -22.75 8.17
C ASP A 151 -22.60 -21.23 8.35
N TRP A 152 -23.40 -20.78 9.32
CA TRP A 152 -23.43 -19.36 9.73
C TRP A 152 -22.56 -19.11 10.96
N TYR A 153 -21.71 -18.09 10.88
CA TYR A 153 -20.93 -17.56 11.99
C TYR A 153 -21.24 -16.08 12.23
N GLN A 154 -20.95 -15.61 13.43
CA GLN A 154 -21.05 -14.20 13.77
C GLN A 154 -19.81 -13.69 14.51
N ILE A 155 -19.46 -12.43 14.27
CA ILE A 155 -18.32 -11.77 14.91
C ILE A 155 -18.59 -10.27 15.07
N ASP A 156 -18.17 -9.71 16.19
CA ASP A 156 -18.26 -8.26 16.42
C ASP A 156 -17.03 -7.55 15.85
N LEU A 157 -17.25 -6.64 14.89
CA LEU A 157 -16.19 -5.86 14.25
C LEU A 157 -16.34 -4.37 14.54
N THR A 158 -15.24 -3.63 14.42
CA THR A 158 -15.19 -2.19 14.70
C THR A 158 -14.94 -1.40 13.42
N ALA A 159 -15.68 -0.32 13.22
CA ALA A 159 -15.46 0.55 12.07
C ALA A 159 -14.04 1.16 12.06
N GLY A 160 -13.47 1.33 10.86
CA GLY A 160 -12.14 1.87 10.62
C GLY A 160 -11.01 0.84 10.66
N THR A 161 -11.32 -0.46 10.70
CA THR A 161 -10.32 -1.55 10.62
C THR A 161 -10.41 -2.26 9.28
N ASP A 162 -9.28 -2.76 8.78
CA ASP A 162 -9.24 -3.66 7.62
C ASP A 162 -9.21 -5.11 8.10
N VAL A 163 -10.17 -5.91 7.65
CA VAL A 163 -10.38 -7.30 8.09
C VAL A 163 -10.29 -8.25 6.90
N ALA A 164 -9.54 -9.33 7.08
CA ALA A 164 -9.50 -10.47 6.15
C ALA A 164 -10.50 -11.54 6.60
N PHE A 165 -11.28 -12.03 5.64
CA PHE A 165 -12.11 -13.22 5.74
C PHE A 165 -11.55 -14.23 4.75
N LEU A 166 -11.00 -15.33 5.26
CA LEU A 166 -10.28 -16.32 4.47
C LEU A 166 -10.92 -17.69 4.73
N LEU A 167 -11.46 -18.29 3.67
CA LEU A 167 -11.88 -19.68 3.65
C LEU A 167 -10.85 -20.47 2.86
N LYS A 168 -10.22 -21.44 3.53
CA LYS A 168 -9.09 -22.21 2.99
C LYS A 168 -9.30 -23.68 3.19
N ASN A 169 -8.42 -24.47 2.60
CA ASN A 169 -8.42 -25.93 2.72
C ASN A 169 -9.80 -26.50 2.36
N ILE A 170 -10.48 -25.89 1.39
CA ILE A 170 -11.71 -26.45 0.85
C ILE A 170 -11.35 -27.85 0.31
N PRO A 171 -12.10 -28.90 0.67
CA PRO A 171 -11.81 -30.26 0.23
C PRO A 171 -11.69 -30.35 -1.29
N SER A 172 -10.76 -31.17 -1.79
CA SER A 172 -10.40 -31.17 -3.21
C SER A 172 -11.52 -31.58 -4.17
N ASP A 173 -12.57 -32.21 -3.65
CA ASP A 173 -13.78 -32.64 -4.34
C ASP A 173 -15.01 -31.78 -3.98
N ALA A 174 -14.81 -30.66 -3.28
CA ALA A 174 -15.84 -29.72 -2.87
C ALA A 174 -15.72 -28.35 -3.58
N ASP A 175 -16.77 -27.54 -3.44
CA ASP A 175 -16.90 -26.21 -4.04
C ASP A 175 -17.72 -25.35 -3.07
N TYR A 176 -17.04 -24.50 -2.28
CA TYR A 176 -17.66 -23.74 -1.18
C TYR A 176 -17.55 -22.24 -1.44
N ASP A 177 -18.66 -21.54 -1.28
CA ASP A 177 -18.73 -20.09 -1.44
C ASP A 177 -18.70 -19.39 -0.07
N LEU A 178 -18.15 -18.17 -0.04
CA LEU A 178 -18.06 -17.33 1.15
C LEU A 178 -18.89 -16.05 0.99
N TYR A 179 -19.79 -15.79 1.94
CA TYR A 179 -20.62 -14.59 1.99
C TYR A 179 -20.42 -13.87 3.33
N ILE A 180 -20.24 -12.55 3.28
CA ILE A 180 -20.03 -11.70 4.45
C ILE A 180 -21.12 -10.64 4.48
N PHE A 181 -21.91 -10.60 5.56
CA PHE A 181 -22.98 -9.64 5.77
C PHE A 181 -22.60 -8.63 6.85
N ASP A 182 -22.82 -7.35 6.58
CA ASP A 182 -22.70 -6.27 7.55
C ASP A 182 -23.91 -6.24 8.52
N PRO A 183 -23.88 -5.38 9.56
CA PRO A 183 -25.00 -5.27 10.51
C PRO A 183 -26.32 -4.79 9.90
N ASP A 184 -26.28 -4.17 8.72
CA ASP A 184 -27.44 -3.72 7.95
C ASP A 184 -27.88 -4.76 6.91
N LEU A 185 -27.25 -5.94 6.90
CA LEU A 185 -27.46 -7.08 5.97
C LEU A 185 -27.14 -6.77 4.51
N ASN A 186 -26.29 -5.79 4.24
CA ASN A 186 -25.61 -5.71 2.94
C ASN A 186 -24.51 -6.78 2.91
N TYR A 187 -24.17 -7.34 1.74
CA TYR A 187 -23.17 -8.40 1.64
C TYR A 187 -22.07 -8.18 0.60
N ALA A 188 -20.93 -8.82 0.86
CA ALA A 188 -19.84 -9.11 -0.08
C ALA A 188 -19.68 -10.63 -0.21
N LEU A 189 -19.13 -11.12 -1.33
CA LEU A 189 -18.96 -12.55 -1.57
C LEU A 189 -17.70 -12.87 -2.35
N SER A 190 -17.26 -14.12 -2.24
CA SER A 190 -16.24 -14.76 -3.05
C SER A 190 -16.74 -16.16 -3.41
N GLU A 191 -16.72 -16.48 -4.71
CA GLU A 191 -17.32 -17.68 -5.33
C GLU A 191 -16.31 -18.24 -6.36
N ASN A 192 -15.08 -18.55 -5.92
CA ASN A 192 -14.07 -19.15 -6.78
C ASN A 192 -14.47 -20.59 -7.12
N ILE A 193 -14.14 -21.03 -8.34
CA ILE A 193 -14.56 -22.35 -8.81
C ILE A 193 -13.76 -23.46 -8.12
N GLY A 194 -14.48 -24.43 -7.55
CA GLY A 194 -13.90 -25.65 -7.02
C GLY A 194 -13.29 -25.44 -5.64
N ASN A 195 -12.10 -25.96 -5.40
CA ASN A 195 -11.48 -25.92 -4.08
C ASN A 195 -10.46 -24.79 -3.89
N ALA A 196 -10.53 -23.75 -4.73
CA ALA A 196 -9.69 -22.58 -4.59
C ALA A 196 -10.12 -21.79 -3.34
N ASP A 197 -9.17 -21.26 -2.58
CA ASP A 197 -9.46 -20.47 -1.39
C ASP A 197 -10.41 -19.30 -1.71
N GLU A 198 -11.37 -19.03 -0.82
CA GLU A 198 -12.17 -17.80 -0.87
C GLU A 198 -11.54 -16.73 0.00
N LYS A 199 -11.38 -15.52 -0.55
CA LYS A 199 -10.67 -14.42 0.12
C LYS A 199 -11.42 -13.11 -0.05
N LEU A 200 -11.72 -12.46 1.06
CA LEU A 200 -12.29 -11.13 1.09
C LEU A 200 -11.51 -10.24 2.06
N TYR A 201 -11.09 -9.07 1.59
CA TYR A 201 -10.48 -8.04 2.41
C TYR A 201 -11.40 -6.83 2.44
N LEU A 202 -11.99 -6.54 3.61
CA LEU A 202 -12.99 -5.49 3.76
C LEU A 202 -12.50 -4.40 4.71
N ASN A 203 -12.68 -3.15 4.30
CA ASN A 203 -12.66 -2.04 5.24
C ASN A 203 -13.99 -2.00 5.99
N ILE A 204 -13.94 -2.20 7.30
CA ILE A 204 -15.14 -2.23 8.14
C ILE A 204 -15.63 -0.80 8.32
N ASN A 205 -16.82 -0.50 7.78
CA ASN A 205 -17.42 0.83 7.83
C ASN A 205 -18.44 1.00 8.97
N THR A 206 -18.95 -0.12 9.49
CA THR A 206 -19.99 -0.15 10.53
C THR A 206 -19.55 -1.04 11.69
N THR A 207 -19.51 -0.46 12.89
CA THR A 207 -19.30 -1.23 14.13
C THR A 207 -20.55 -2.02 14.45
N GLY A 208 -20.42 -3.32 14.68
CA GLY A 208 -21.54 -4.18 15.05
C GLY A 208 -21.23 -5.65 14.80
N THR A 209 -22.27 -6.48 14.88
CA THR A 209 -22.20 -7.89 14.58
C THR A 209 -22.28 -8.10 13.07
N TRP A 210 -21.22 -8.68 12.52
CA TRP A 210 -21.14 -9.13 11.14
C TRP A 210 -21.39 -10.62 11.09
N TYR A 211 -21.98 -11.09 9.98
CA TYR A 211 -22.28 -12.50 9.76
C TYR A 211 -21.45 -13.05 8.61
N ILE A 212 -21.01 -14.29 8.76
CA ILE A 212 -20.29 -15.05 7.74
C ILE A 212 -21.17 -16.25 7.41
N ALA A 213 -21.41 -16.50 6.14
CA ALA A 213 -22.06 -17.72 5.68
C ALA A 213 -21.12 -18.46 4.73
N ILE A 214 -20.94 -19.75 4.97
CA ILE A 214 -20.21 -20.68 4.09
C ILE A 214 -21.21 -21.72 3.62
N MET A 215 -21.23 -21.99 2.32
CA MET A 215 -22.19 -22.94 1.78
C MET A 215 -21.64 -23.70 0.58
N PRO A 216 -22.09 -24.94 0.34
CA PRO A 216 -21.74 -25.68 -0.86
C PRO A 216 -22.43 -25.08 -2.09
N TYR A 217 -21.65 -24.83 -3.14
CA TYR A 217 -22.17 -24.42 -4.44
C TYR A 217 -22.53 -25.63 -5.32
N ASN A 218 -21.55 -26.50 -5.59
CA ASN A 218 -21.74 -27.69 -6.43
C ASN A 218 -21.58 -29.01 -5.66
N SER A 219 -20.66 -29.06 -4.70
CA SER A 219 -20.25 -30.30 -4.02
C SER A 219 -19.80 -30.03 -2.59
N TYR A 220 -19.89 -31.04 -1.75
CA TYR A 220 -19.49 -31.00 -0.34
C TYR A 220 -18.74 -32.25 0.06
N ASN A 221 -17.99 -32.15 1.16
CA ASN A 221 -17.28 -33.26 1.76
C ASN A 221 -17.40 -33.17 3.30
N ALA A 222 -18.17 -34.09 3.87
CA ALA A 222 -18.44 -34.17 5.30
C ALA A 222 -17.30 -34.84 6.10
N GLU A 223 -16.27 -35.37 5.45
CA GLU A 223 -15.15 -36.07 6.10
C GLU A 223 -13.89 -35.19 6.22
N GLU A 224 -13.86 -34.06 5.53
CA GLU A 224 -12.74 -33.12 5.51
C GLU A 224 -13.18 -31.73 5.95
N ASN A 225 -12.33 -31.08 6.75
CA ASN A 225 -12.62 -29.73 7.23
C ASN A 225 -12.13 -28.68 6.24
N TYR A 226 -12.93 -27.65 6.03
CA TYR A 226 -12.40 -26.36 5.62
C TYR A 226 -11.79 -25.62 6.83
N GLN A 227 -11.05 -24.57 6.55
CA GLN A 227 -10.50 -23.65 7.55
C GLN A 227 -11.03 -22.24 7.32
N LEU A 228 -11.62 -21.62 8.35
CA LEU A 228 -12.05 -20.22 8.32
C LEU A 228 -11.15 -19.37 9.23
N PHE A 229 -10.73 -18.22 8.73
CA PHE A 229 -10.04 -17.17 9.49
C PHE A 229 -10.75 -15.83 9.28
N VAL A 230 -11.01 -15.13 10.39
CA VAL A 230 -11.45 -13.73 10.39
C VAL A 230 -10.56 -12.92 11.32
N GLY A 231 -9.83 -11.93 10.79
CA GLY A 231 -8.86 -11.18 11.57
C GLY A 231 -8.22 -10.01 10.83
N ASP A 232 -7.13 -9.45 11.37
CA ASP A 232 -6.43 -8.33 10.74
C ASP A 232 -6.00 -8.67 9.31
N ALA A 233 -6.38 -7.81 8.36
CA ALA A 233 -6.00 -7.97 6.95
C ALA A 233 -4.50 -7.76 6.71
N TRP A 234 -3.88 -6.89 7.51
CA TRP A 234 -2.48 -6.49 7.34
C TRP A 234 -1.59 -7.13 8.39
N LEU A 235 -0.49 -7.71 7.92
CA LEU A 235 0.64 -8.12 8.75
C LEU A 235 1.80 -7.16 8.56
N GLN A 236 2.73 -7.15 9.51
CA GLN A 236 3.94 -6.34 9.46
C GLN A 236 5.17 -7.24 9.55
N ASP A 237 6.16 -6.96 8.73
CA ASP A 237 7.46 -7.63 8.79
C ASP A 237 8.57 -6.71 8.23
N SER A 238 9.80 -7.20 8.20
CA SER A 238 10.95 -6.50 7.67
C SER A 238 11.87 -7.44 6.89
N PHE A 239 12.49 -6.92 5.84
CA PHE A 239 13.49 -7.64 5.04
C PHE A 239 14.80 -6.85 5.06
N SER A 240 15.90 -7.50 5.42
CA SER A 240 17.24 -6.89 5.46
C SER A 240 18.21 -7.62 4.54
N VAL A 241 18.95 -6.87 3.73
CA VAL A 241 19.90 -7.43 2.77
C VAL A 241 21.19 -6.60 2.69
N ASP A 242 22.32 -7.29 2.70
CA ASP A 242 23.61 -6.71 2.30
C ASP A 242 23.58 -6.52 0.78
N THR A 243 23.63 -5.28 0.30
CA THR A 243 23.39 -5.00 -1.13
C THR A 243 24.47 -5.55 -2.06
N GLY A 244 25.64 -5.92 -1.53
CA GLY A 244 26.83 -6.27 -2.31
C GLY A 244 27.44 -5.09 -3.08
N MET A 245 26.91 -3.88 -2.92
CA MET A 245 27.36 -2.67 -3.62
C MET A 245 28.63 -2.10 -2.99
N GLY A 246 29.46 -1.45 -3.82
CA GLY A 246 30.68 -0.79 -3.36
C GLY A 246 30.77 0.66 -3.86
N PHE A 247 30.88 1.60 -2.93
CA PHE A 247 31.03 3.03 -3.18
C PHE A 247 32.40 3.51 -2.72
N ASN A 248 33.22 3.97 -3.67
CA ASN A 248 34.59 4.41 -3.40
C ASN A 248 34.66 5.94 -3.31
N TYR A 249 35.12 6.44 -2.17
CA TYR A 249 35.36 7.85 -1.92
C TYR A 249 36.82 8.22 -2.15
N SER A 250 37.03 9.38 -2.75
CA SER A 250 38.33 10.01 -2.95
C SER A 250 38.20 11.52 -2.78
N GLN A 251 39.32 12.22 -2.63
CA GLN A 251 39.30 13.68 -2.53
C GLN A 251 38.64 14.38 -3.73
N ASN A 252 38.52 13.71 -4.88
CA ASN A 252 37.92 14.27 -6.09
C ASN A 252 36.38 14.18 -6.14
N ASN A 253 35.76 13.33 -5.30
CA ASN A 253 34.31 13.10 -5.33
C ASN A 253 33.58 13.47 -4.02
N VAL A 254 34.30 14.06 -3.06
CA VAL A 254 33.67 14.68 -1.88
C VAL A 254 32.72 15.79 -2.32
N GLY A 255 31.51 15.82 -1.75
CA GLY A 255 30.45 16.76 -2.11
C GLY A 255 29.70 16.40 -3.41
N THR A 256 29.96 15.23 -3.99
CA THR A 256 29.25 14.74 -5.18
C THR A 256 28.48 13.45 -4.87
N ILE A 257 27.38 13.24 -5.59
CA ILE A 257 26.63 11.98 -5.56
C ILE A 257 27.33 10.99 -6.49
N LEU A 258 27.64 9.79 -5.98
CA LEU A 258 28.28 8.75 -6.77
C LEU A 258 27.32 8.13 -7.80
N PRO A 259 27.83 7.42 -8.83
CA PRO A 259 27.00 6.61 -9.69
C PRO A 259 26.22 5.57 -8.88
N TYR A 260 24.93 5.42 -9.16
CA TYR A 260 24.09 4.45 -8.48
C TYR A 260 24.36 3.01 -8.94
N GLN A 261 23.96 2.06 -8.10
CA GLN A 261 23.92 0.64 -8.39
C GLN A 261 22.49 0.12 -8.15
N ILE A 262 22.10 -0.99 -8.78
CA ILE A 262 20.74 -1.52 -8.70
C ILE A 262 20.68 -2.68 -7.71
N LEU A 263 19.75 -2.58 -6.76
CA LEU A 263 19.26 -3.70 -5.96
C LEU A 263 17.98 -4.20 -6.61
N ASP A 264 17.98 -5.45 -7.06
CA ASP A 264 16.82 -6.07 -7.71
C ASP A 264 16.11 -7.01 -6.73
N LEU A 265 14.89 -6.64 -6.33
CA LEU A 265 14.06 -7.43 -5.40
C LEU A 265 12.79 -7.98 -6.07
N ILE A 266 12.66 -7.90 -7.40
CA ILE A 266 11.40 -8.26 -8.09
C ILE A 266 10.98 -9.71 -7.77
N GLU A 267 11.93 -10.63 -7.79
CA GLU A 267 11.70 -12.07 -7.60
C GLU A 267 12.22 -12.59 -6.25
N GLU A 268 12.37 -11.70 -5.26
CA GLU A 268 12.90 -12.09 -3.94
C GLU A 268 11.86 -12.94 -3.17
N PRO A 269 12.11 -14.24 -2.94
CA PRO A 269 11.10 -15.15 -2.39
C PRO A 269 10.77 -14.88 -0.92
N GLY A 270 11.66 -14.21 -0.18
CA GLY A 270 11.44 -13.85 1.23
C GLY A 270 10.51 -12.66 1.44
N ILE A 271 9.96 -12.08 0.37
CA ILE A 271 9.13 -10.88 0.41
C ILE A 271 7.76 -11.22 -0.21
N PRO A 272 6.65 -11.05 0.53
CA PRO A 272 5.30 -11.22 -0.02
C PRO A 272 5.05 -10.28 -1.21
N ASP A 273 4.26 -10.72 -2.20
CA ASP A 273 3.95 -9.89 -3.39
C ASP A 273 3.19 -8.61 -3.02
N SER A 274 2.34 -8.69 -2.00
CA SER A 274 1.58 -7.56 -1.44
C SER A 274 2.39 -6.64 -0.52
N ALA A 275 3.70 -6.85 -0.36
CA ALA A 275 4.54 -6.10 0.58
C ALA A 275 4.69 -4.61 0.20
N ARG A 276 4.14 -3.74 1.04
CA ARG A 276 4.15 -2.28 0.93
C ARG A 276 5.11 -1.68 1.93
N VAL A 277 6.06 -0.89 1.43
CA VAL A 277 7.07 -0.21 2.24
C VAL A 277 6.39 0.72 3.26
N THR A 278 6.71 0.54 4.53
CA THR A 278 6.38 1.44 5.64
C THR A 278 7.63 2.13 6.20
N GLY A 279 8.83 1.62 5.89
CA GLY A 279 10.11 2.21 6.27
C GLY A 279 11.27 1.70 5.45
N ILE A 280 12.29 2.54 5.27
CA ILE A 280 13.56 2.15 4.64
C ILE A 280 14.70 2.65 5.52
N ARG A 281 15.63 1.75 5.83
CA ARG A 281 16.78 2.03 6.69
C ARG A 281 18.04 1.47 6.06
N PHE A 282 19.10 2.27 6.02
CA PHE A 282 20.43 1.85 5.65
C PHE A 282 21.19 1.34 6.87
N TYR A 283 22.12 0.41 6.64
CA TYR A 283 23.14 0.06 7.61
C TYR A 283 24.47 -0.15 6.87
N THR A 284 25.57 -0.19 7.62
CA THR A 284 26.89 -0.41 7.04
C THR A 284 27.18 -1.92 7.00
N ALA A 285 27.06 -2.53 5.82
CA ALA A 285 27.45 -3.92 5.62
C ALA A 285 28.97 -4.09 5.70
N SER A 286 29.72 -3.19 5.04
CA SER A 286 31.16 -3.06 5.24
C SER A 286 31.68 -1.65 4.91
N SER A 287 32.83 -1.31 5.48
CA SER A 287 33.45 0.00 5.26
C SER A 287 34.96 -0.03 5.45
N LEU A 288 35.68 0.81 4.71
CA LEU A 288 37.08 1.13 4.96
C LEU A 288 37.27 2.65 4.92
N GLY A 289 37.88 3.19 5.96
CA GLY A 289 38.25 4.60 6.05
C GLY A 289 37.32 5.43 6.93
N ARG A 290 37.46 6.75 6.88
CA ARG A 290 36.74 7.69 7.75
C ARG A 290 36.22 8.88 6.97
N TRP A 291 34.92 9.12 7.04
CA TRP A 291 34.23 10.25 6.42
C TRP A 291 33.17 10.82 7.37
N GLY A 292 32.55 11.92 6.99
CA GLY A 292 31.50 12.60 7.74
C GLY A 292 30.40 13.14 6.82
N ASN A 293 29.23 13.38 7.41
CA ASN A 293 28.03 13.87 6.73
C ASN A 293 27.69 13.03 5.49
N GLN A 294 27.53 11.73 5.72
CA GLN A 294 27.07 10.82 4.67
C GLN A 294 25.57 10.98 4.46
N THR A 295 25.16 10.94 3.19
CA THR A 295 23.77 10.83 2.77
C THR A 295 23.64 9.66 1.81
N ASP A 296 22.73 8.75 2.11
CA ASP A 296 22.37 7.65 1.23
C ASP A 296 21.08 8.00 0.49
N PHE A 297 21.03 7.62 -0.78
CA PHE A 297 19.93 7.90 -1.69
C PHE A 297 19.39 6.58 -2.23
N ILE A 298 18.07 6.50 -2.34
CA ILE A 298 17.37 5.36 -2.92
C ILE A 298 16.27 5.85 -3.86
N TYR A 299 16.26 5.35 -5.08
CA TYR A 299 15.29 5.69 -6.11
C TYR A 299 14.28 4.57 -6.25
N SER A 300 12.99 4.92 -6.20
CA SER A 300 11.92 3.99 -6.57
C SER A 300 11.61 4.15 -8.05
N ALA A 301 11.72 3.04 -8.79
CA ALA A 301 11.26 2.96 -10.16
C ALA A 301 9.75 3.20 -10.29
N GLN A 302 8.99 2.78 -9.28
CA GLN A 302 7.54 2.91 -9.23
C GLN A 302 7.09 4.37 -9.12
N SER A 303 7.65 5.14 -8.17
CA SER A 303 7.26 6.54 -8.00
C SER A 303 8.00 7.51 -8.92
N GLY A 304 9.15 7.10 -9.46
CA GLY A 304 10.01 7.98 -10.26
C GLY A 304 10.77 9.03 -9.42
N GLU A 305 10.90 8.79 -8.11
CA GLU A 305 11.42 9.77 -7.15
C GLU A 305 12.64 9.22 -6.39
N TRP A 306 13.55 10.12 -6.02
CA TRP A 306 14.65 9.85 -5.10
C TRP A 306 14.24 10.16 -3.68
N TYR A 307 14.49 9.21 -2.79
CA TYR A 307 14.41 9.39 -1.35
C TYR A 307 15.82 9.39 -0.76
N GLN A 308 16.01 10.09 0.36
CA GLN A 308 17.33 10.24 0.97
C GLN A 308 17.28 10.23 2.48
N THR A 309 18.40 9.87 3.10
CA THR A 309 18.60 10.08 4.53
C THR A 309 18.92 11.55 4.81
N ASN A 310 18.62 12.04 6.02
CA ASN A 310 19.30 13.26 6.47
C ASN A 310 20.76 12.94 6.78
N PRO A 311 21.70 13.89 6.58
CA PRO A 311 23.12 13.66 6.88
C PRO A 311 23.33 13.09 8.29
N GLY A 312 23.98 11.93 8.37
CA GLY A 312 24.25 11.24 9.64
C GLY A 312 23.08 10.44 10.25
N LEU A 313 21.91 10.43 9.60
CA LEU A 313 20.86 9.44 9.86
C LEU A 313 20.98 8.27 8.88
N ASN A 314 20.40 7.14 9.27
CA ASN A 314 20.35 5.94 8.45
C ASN A 314 18.91 5.57 8.05
N VAL A 315 17.95 6.48 8.24
CA VAL A 315 16.53 6.28 7.94
C VAL A 315 16.12 7.20 6.81
N ILE A 316 15.35 6.68 5.85
CA ILE A 316 14.70 7.47 4.82
C ILE A 316 13.47 8.17 5.41
N LEU A 317 13.34 9.46 5.14
CA LEU A 317 12.18 10.26 5.54
C LEU A 317 11.35 10.64 4.32
N GLY A 318 10.06 10.90 4.51
CA GLY A 318 9.18 11.41 3.45
C GLY A 318 8.80 10.38 2.40
N LEU A 319 8.68 9.11 2.78
CA LEU A 319 8.01 8.10 1.95
C LEU A 319 6.57 8.52 1.65
N PRO A 320 6.01 8.15 0.49
CA PRO A 320 4.64 8.52 0.14
C PRO A 320 3.63 7.91 1.13
N PRO A 321 2.46 8.56 1.32
CA PRO A 321 1.40 8.00 2.15
C PRO A 321 0.97 6.61 1.66
N GLU A 322 0.80 5.69 2.61
CA GLU A 322 0.50 4.28 2.33
C GLU A 322 -0.82 4.06 1.59
N ASP A 323 -1.79 4.97 1.78
CA ASP A 323 -3.16 4.81 1.26
C ASP A 323 -3.37 5.48 -0.11
N GLU A 324 -2.42 6.30 -0.57
CA GLU A 324 -2.53 7.03 -1.85
C GLU A 324 -1.62 6.46 -2.93
N ASN A 325 -0.34 6.21 -2.59
CA ASN A 325 0.65 5.71 -3.55
C ASN A 325 1.71 4.86 -2.84
N PRO A 326 1.33 3.68 -2.31
CA PRO A 326 2.26 2.83 -1.57
C PRO A 326 3.38 2.34 -2.48
N LEU A 327 4.62 2.35 -1.99
CA LEU A 327 5.73 1.71 -2.67
C LEU A 327 5.73 0.22 -2.38
N PHE A 328 5.89 -0.63 -3.40
CA PHE A 328 6.10 -2.06 -3.19
C PHE A 328 7.56 -2.35 -2.88
N VAL A 329 7.83 -3.32 -2.01
CA VAL A 329 9.21 -3.73 -1.72
C VAL A 329 9.81 -4.42 -2.96
N LYS A 330 9.02 -5.30 -3.61
CA LYS A 330 9.38 -6.02 -4.84
C LYS A 330 9.44 -5.09 -6.05
N GLN A 331 10.57 -4.43 -6.19
CA GLN A 331 10.93 -3.64 -7.35
C GLN A 331 12.46 -3.55 -7.46
N GLN A 332 12.92 -2.90 -8.52
CA GLN A 332 14.30 -2.46 -8.62
C GLN A 332 14.48 -1.13 -7.89
N TRP A 333 15.49 -1.07 -7.03
CA TRP A 333 15.88 0.11 -6.28
C TRP A 333 17.26 0.59 -6.74
N ALA A 334 17.37 1.83 -7.18
CA ALA A 334 18.68 2.42 -7.47
C ALA A 334 19.24 3.07 -6.20
N ILE A 335 20.42 2.64 -5.76
CA ILE A 335 21.03 3.10 -4.51
C ILE A 335 22.34 3.83 -4.84
N THR A 336 22.56 4.97 -4.19
CA THR A 336 23.84 5.67 -4.22
C THR A 336 24.12 6.38 -2.89
N SER A 337 25.31 6.94 -2.76
CA SER A 337 25.73 7.63 -1.55
C SER A 337 26.64 8.82 -1.88
N SER A 338 26.69 9.77 -0.96
CA SER A 338 27.57 10.94 -0.99
C SER A 338 28.11 11.24 0.41
N ILE A 339 29.23 11.96 0.46
CA ILE A 339 29.84 12.44 1.71
C ILE A 339 30.26 13.90 1.55
N GLU A 340 30.22 14.69 2.62
CA GLU A 340 30.75 16.07 2.59
C GLU A 340 32.18 16.19 3.13
N THR A 341 32.68 15.18 3.84
CA THR A 341 34.03 15.22 4.40
C THR A 341 34.69 13.85 4.33
N LEU A 342 35.92 13.79 3.82
CA LEU A 342 36.76 12.60 3.84
C LEU A 342 38.02 12.88 4.67
N PHE A 343 38.17 12.19 5.80
CA PHE A 343 39.28 12.41 6.74
C PHE A 343 40.56 11.64 6.37
N GLN A 344 40.52 10.87 5.27
CA GLN A 344 41.63 10.06 4.76
C GLN A 344 41.81 10.28 3.25
N VAL A 345 42.78 9.60 2.62
CA VAL A 345 43.02 9.74 1.17
C VAL A 345 41.91 9.06 0.35
N THR A 346 41.41 7.93 0.85
CA THR A 346 40.36 7.12 0.22
C THR A 346 39.38 6.59 1.27
N GLY A 347 38.17 6.29 0.84
CA GLY A 347 37.17 5.57 1.63
C GLY A 347 36.42 4.54 0.77
N TYR A 348 35.85 3.54 1.42
CA TYR A 348 34.98 2.54 0.81
C TYR A 348 33.77 2.35 1.71
N TYR A 349 32.59 2.33 1.10
CA TYR A 349 31.33 2.08 1.77
C TYR A 349 30.51 1.06 1.00
N SER A 350 29.98 0.08 1.72
CA SER A 350 29.04 -0.90 1.20
C SER A 350 27.79 -0.89 2.06
N PRO A 351 26.64 -0.44 1.52
CA PRO A 351 25.40 -0.40 2.26
C PRO A 351 24.77 -1.80 2.38
N GLY A 352 24.10 -2.02 3.50
CA GLY A 352 22.94 -2.89 3.56
C GLY A 352 21.66 -2.06 3.69
N VAL A 353 20.52 -2.64 3.35
CA VAL A 353 19.20 -1.99 3.44
C VAL A 353 18.22 -2.89 4.16
N THR A 354 17.44 -2.30 5.06
CA THR A 354 16.26 -2.88 5.69
C THR A 354 15.02 -2.17 5.14
N PHE A 355 14.09 -2.95 4.61
CA PHE A 355 12.73 -2.51 4.27
C PHE A 355 11.80 -2.99 5.38
N ASP A 356 11.14 -2.08 6.07
CA ASP A 356 9.96 -2.37 6.88
C ASP A 356 8.75 -2.30 5.98
N TYR A 357 7.82 -3.25 6.12
CA TYR A 357 6.65 -3.31 5.27
C TYR A 357 5.44 -3.90 5.97
N LYS A 358 4.27 -3.59 5.42
CA LYS A 358 3.03 -4.32 5.67
C LYS A 358 2.64 -5.13 4.45
N TYR A 359 1.97 -6.25 4.65
CA TYR A 359 1.52 -7.12 3.56
C TYR A 359 0.17 -7.75 3.90
N LEU A 360 -0.59 -8.13 2.87
CA LEU A 360 -1.86 -8.81 3.06
C LEU A 360 -1.62 -10.19 3.66
N ARG A 361 -2.40 -10.54 4.68
CA ARG A 361 -2.49 -11.90 5.17
C ARG A 361 -3.07 -12.76 4.07
N ASP A 362 -2.31 -13.76 3.65
CA ASP A 362 -2.74 -14.72 2.64
C ASP A 362 -3.14 -16.05 3.26
#